data_AF-X1MCI8-F1
#
_entry.id   AF-X1MCI8-F1
#
_cell.length_a   1.000
_cell.length_b   1.000
_cell.length_c   1.000
_cell.angle_alpha   90.00
_cell.angle_beta   90.00
_cell.angle_gamma   90.00
#
_symmetry.space_group_name_H-M   'P 1'
#
loop_
_entity.id
_entity.type
_entity.pdbx_description
1 polymer ?
#
loop_
_entity_poly.entity_id
_entity_poly.type
_entity_poly.pdbx_seq_one_letter_code
_entity_poly.pdbx_strand_id
1 'polypeptide(L)'
;SQLAIGSFVLLKPTATSTEGPITVVNNSGGAGALAAECADESYIAGKADYIIEGTVEKVESKWNEEGTLFPYIHGTSIFTYTDLEIERYIKGEPFTEDKLRIVTPGGTVGEISCAVEDQPIFHEGKKVRIYFQEENGEFSIVCGFCGVKEI
;
A
#
# COMPACT_ATOMS: atom_id res chain seq x y z
N SER A 1 51.16 -15.63 -19.84
CA SER A 1 49.89 -15.26 -20.49
C SER A 1 48.87 -15.00 -19.41
N GLN A 2 48.43 -13.75 -19.27
CA GLN A 2 47.40 -13.35 -18.31
C GLN A 2 46.01 -13.69 -18.89
N LEU A 3 45.15 -14.35 -18.12
CA LEU A 3 43.71 -14.44 -18.41
C LEU A 3 42.96 -13.51 -17.47
N ALA A 4 42.41 -12.45 -18.04
CA ALA A 4 41.16 -11.83 -17.60
C ALA A 4 40.10 -12.28 -18.65
N ILE A 5 38.79 -12.25 -18.51
CA ILE A 5 37.83 -11.45 -17.74
C ILE A 5 36.52 -12.28 -17.78
N GLY A 6 35.59 -12.10 -16.83
CA GLY A 6 34.21 -12.54 -17.06
C GLY A 6 33.29 -12.44 -15.85
N SER A 7 33.20 -11.27 -15.22
CA SER A 7 32.20 -11.02 -14.18
C SER A 7 30.81 -11.04 -14.81
N PHE A 8 29.97 -11.99 -14.39
CA PHE A 8 28.58 -12.10 -14.82
C PHE A 8 27.79 -10.95 -14.19
N VAL A 9 27.44 -9.94 -14.99
CA VAL A 9 26.53 -8.88 -14.57
C VAL A 9 25.11 -9.45 -14.59
N LEU A 10 24.57 -9.74 -13.40
CA LEU A 10 23.15 -9.99 -13.20
C LEU A 10 22.37 -8.70 -13.49
N LEU A 11 21.85 -8.59 -14.71
CA LEU A 11 20.82 -7.60 -15.05
C LEU A 11 19.57 -7.93 -14.23
N LYS A 12 19.26 -7.09 -13.24
CA LYS A 12 17.95 -7.13 -12.56
C LYS A 12 16.87 -6.78 -13.60
N PRO A 13 15.72 -7.48 -13.60
CA PRO A 13 14.60 -7.11 -14.46
C PRO A 13 14.12 -5.71 -14.07
N THR A 14 14.12 -4.81 -15.04
CA THR A 14 13.50 -3.49 -14.92
C THR A 14 12.00 -3.68 -14.99
N ALA A 15 11.32 -3.57 -13.85
CA ALA A 15 9.89 -3.31 -13.86
C ALA A 15 9.67 -1.95 -14.53
N THR A 16 9.09 -1.95 -15.71
CA THR A 16 8.60 -0.76 -16.39
C THR A 16 7.44 -0.19 -15.59
N SER A 17 7.74 0.77 -14.70
CA SER A 17 6.75 1.66 -14.10
C SER A 17 6.76 2.97 -14.89
N THR A 18 5.80 3.14 -15.78
CA THR A 18 5.48 4.43 -16.39
C THR A 18 4.64 5.24 -15.43
N GLU A 19 5.27 5.90 -14.48
CA GLU A 19 4.77 7.01 -13.65
C GLU A 19 5.92 7.40 -12.70
N GLY A 20 5.97 8.65 -12.23
CA GLY A 20 7.04 9.16 -11.35
C GLY A 20 7.23 8.35 -10.05
N PRO A 21 8.07 8.80 -9.11
CA PRO A 21 8.28 8.08 -7.86
C PRO A 21 6.99 8.05 -7.02
N ILE A 22 6.12 7.06 -7.24
CA ILE A 22 4.89 6.87 -6.48
C ILE A 22 5.27 6.34 -5.10
N THR A 23 4.79 6.99 -4.04
CA THR A 23 4.88 6.46 -2.68
C THR A 23 4.06 5.17 -2.60
N VAL A 24 4.68 4.07 -2.18
CA VAL A 24 4.03 2.76 -2.04
C VAL A 24 3.77 2.48 -0.56
N VAL A 25 2.51 2.22 -0.22
CA VAL A 25 2.09 1.78 1.12
C VAL A 25 1.75 0.31 1.06
N ASN A 26 2.51 -0.51 1.79
CA ASN A 26 2.28 -1.95 1.89
C ASN A 26 1.51 -2.24 3.17
N ASN A 27 0.19 -2.47 3.04
CA ASN A 27 -0.61 -2.80 4.21
C ASN A 27 -0.70 -4.32 4.37
N SER A 28 0.10 -4.92 5.24
CA SER A 28 0.16 -6.38 5.36
C SER A 28 -1.06 -7.00 6.03
N GLY A 29 -1.96 -6.21 6.63
CA GLY A 29 -3.07 -6.73 7.42
C GLY A 29 -2.56 -7.36 8.71
N GLY A 30 -3.17 -7.02 9.84
CA GLY A 30 -2.69 -7.54 11.10
C GLY A 30 -3.50 -6.99 12.24
N ALA A 31 -4.55 -7.73 12.61
CA ALA A 31 -5.25 -7.73 13.90
C ALA A 31 -5.71 -6.38 14.50
N GLY A 32 -5.46 -5.24 13.83
CA GLY A 32 -5.68 -3.92 14.37
C GLY A 32 -7.15 -3.65 14.60
N ALA A 33 -8.02 -4.03 13.67
CA ALA A 33 -9.45 -3.80 13.83
C ALA A 33 -10.08 -4.57 15.00
N LEU A 34 -9.45 -5.66 15.47
CA LEU A 34 -9.92 -6.41 16.63
C LEU A 34 -9.55 -5.74 17.96
N ALA A 35 -8.64 -4.76 17.96
CA ALA A 35 -8.32 -3.99 19.15
C ALA A 35 -9.42 -2.94 19.40
N ALA A 36 -10.00 -2.91 20.60
CA ALA A 36 -11.03 -1.94 20.98
C ALA A 36 -10.59 -0.48 20.78
N GLU A 37 -9.28 -0.21 20.90
CA GLU A 37 -8.68 1.11 20.68
C GLU A 37 -8.82 1.59 19.24
N CYS A 38 -8.85 0.68 18.26
CA CYS A 38 -9.03 1.00 16.84
C CYS A 38 -10.47 1.39 16.48
N ALA A 39 -11.40 1.37 17.44
CA ALA A 39 -12.71 2.02 17.29
C ALA A 39 -12.69 3.50 17.70
N ASP A 40 -11.63 3.96 18.39
CA ASP A 40 -11.47 5.36 18.78
C ASP A 40 -10.65 6.13 17.74
N GLU A 41 -11.30 7.09 17.08
CA GLU A 41 -10.64 7.96 16.10
C GLU A 41 -9.49 8.78 16.72
N SER A 42 -9.61 9.16 17.99
CA SER A 42 -8.56 9.92 18.68
C SER A 42 -7.30 9.07 18.84
N TYR A 43 -7.48 7.78 19.11
CA TYR A 43 -6.38 6.82 19.17
C TYR A 43 -5.70 6.67 17.81
N ILE A 44 -6.48 6.42 16.74
CA ILE A 44 -5.97 6.28 15.38
C ILE A 44 -5.21 7.55 14.96
N ALA A 45 -5.79 8.74 15.15
CA ALA A 45 -5.16 10.01 14.80
C ALA A 45 -3.91 10.31 15.64
N GLY A 46 -3.88 9.85 16.89
CA GLY A 46 -2.73 9.97 17.78
C GLY A 46 -1.55 9.10 17.32
N LYS A 47 -1.83 7.91 16.79
CA LYS A 47 -0.84 6.96 16.27
C LYS A 47 -0.32 7.31 14.88
N ALA A 48 -1.15 7.92 14.04
CA ALA A 48 -0.78 8.23 12.67
C ALA A 48 0.30 9.30 12.60
N ASP A 49 1.37 9.10 11.83
CA ASP A 49 2.35 10.13 11.48
C ASP A 49 1.81 11.04 10.38
N TYR A 50 1.00 10.48 9.48
CA TYR A 50 0.35 11.21 8.38
C TYR A 50 -1.16 10.99 8.41
N ILE A 51 -1.90 12.05 8.10
CA ILE A 51 -3.34 11.99 7.86
C ILE A 51 -3.58 12.75 6.56
N ILE A 52 -4.05 12.03 5.53
CA ILE A 52 -4.28 12.61 4.21
C ILE A 52 -5.73 12.47 3.81
N GLU A 53 -6.17 13.34 2.90
CA GLU A 53 -7.43 13.22 2.18
C GLU A 53 -7.13 13.22 0.68
N GLY A 54 -7.85 12.38 -0.05
CA GLY A 54 -7.65 12.25 -1.49
C GLY A 54 -8.79 11.52 -2.19
N THR A 55 -8.70 11.47 -3.50
CA THR A 55 -9.65 10.76 -4.36
C THR A 55 -9.01 9.48 -4.88
N VAL A 56 -9.72 8.36 -4.75
CA VAL A 56 -9.32 7.08 -5.33
C VAL A 56 -9.48 7.16 -6.85
N GLU A 57 -8.38 7.22 -7.59
CA GLU A 57 -8.37 7.30 -9.05
C GLU A 57 -8.64 5.93 -9.68
N LYS A 58 -8.02 4.87 -9.15
CA LYS A 58 -8.06 3.54 -9.75
C LYS A 58 -7.91 2.43 -8.72
N VAL A 59 -8.63 1.32 -8.91
CA VAL A 59 -8.49 0.11 -8.09
C VAL A 59 -8.37 -1.11 -9.00
N GLU A 60 -7.24 -1.80 -8.96
CA GLU A 60 -7.02 -3.02 -9.74
C GLU A 60 -6.49 -4.16 -8.87
N SER A 61 -7.03 -5.37 -9.05
CA SER A 61 -6.46 -6.58 -8.46
C SER A 61 -5.68 -7.37 -9.51
N LYS A 62 -4.50 -7.87 -9.16
CA LYS A 62 -3.69 -8.75 -10.00
C LYS A 62 -2.94 -9.79 -9.18
N TRP A 63 -2.56 -10.87 -9.85
CA TRP A 63 -1.58 -11.81 -9.30
C TRP A 63 -0.24 -11.11 -9.18
N ASN A 64 0.46 -11.28 -8.05
CA ASN A 64 1.85 -10.87 -7.98
C ASN A 64 2.74 -11.81 -8.81
N GLU A 65 3.82 -11.24 -9.33
CA GLU A 65 4.97 -12.03 -9.76
C GLU A 65 5.85 -12.25 -8.50
N GLU A 66 5.95 -13.52 -8.09
CA GLU A 66 6.68 -14.10 -6.96
C GLU A 66 7.38 -13.14 -5.95
N GLY A 67 6.84 -13.06 -4.72
CA GLY A 67 7.59 -12.74 -3.49
C GLY A 67 8.21 -11.34 -3.32
N THR A 68 7.99 -10.39 -4.23
CA THR A 68 8.73 -9.10 -4.22
C THR A 68 8.14 -8.03 -3.30
N LEU A 69 6.82 -7.99 -3.10
CA LEU A 69 6.14 -6.91 -2.35
C LEU A 69 5.99 -7.22 -0.85
N PHE A 70 5.88 -8.49 -0.48
CA PHE A 70 5.70 -8.92 0.92
C PHE A 70 6.58 -10.14 1.20
N PRO A 71 7.73 -9.98 1.87
CA PRO A 71 8.75 -11.04 2.00
C PRO A 71 8.28 -12.26 2.81
N TYR A 72 7.17 -12.14 3.53
CA TYR A 72 6.56 -13.22 4.32
C TYR A 72 5.46 -13.98 3.57
N ILE A 73 5.06 -13.52 2.38
CA ILE A 73 4.06 -14.19 1.54
C ILE A 73 4.81 -15.00 0.48
N HIS A 74 4.82 -16.32 0.65
CA HIS A 74 5.44 -17.25 -0.30
C HIS A 74 4.45 -17.68 -1.39
N GLY A 75 4.88 -17.64 -2.66
CA GLY A 75 4.09 -18.07 -3.82
C GLY A 75 3.28 -16.96 -4.48
N THR A 76 2.42 -17.35 -5.43
CA THR A 76 1.53 -16.44 -6.16
C THR A 76 0.31 -16.10 -5.29
N SER A 77 0.04 -14.81 -5.10
CA SER A 77 -1.07 -14.26 -4.32
C SER A 77 -1.72 -13.10 -5.07
N ILE A 78 -3.00 -12.84 -4.77
CA ILE A 78 -3.71 -11.69 -5.33
C ILE A 78 -3.44 -10.47 -4.46
N PHE A 79 -3.10 -9.35 -5.11
CA PHE A 79 -2.98 -8.04 -4.47
C PHE A 79 -3.87 -7.04 -5.17
N THR A 80 -4.37 -6.08 -4.40
CA THR A 80 -5.11 -4.93 -4.90
C THR A 80 -4.24 -3.68 -4.81
N TYR A 81 -4.18 -2.96 -5.93
CA TYR A 81 -3.42 -1.75 -6.13
C TYR A 81 -4.42 -0.61 -6.25
N THR A 82 -4.33 0.33 -5.32
CA THR A 82 -5.20 1.49 -5.25
C THR A 82 -4.37 2.73 -5.52
N ASP A 83 -4.69 3.44 -6.59
CA ASP A 83 -4.09 4.72 -6.92
C ASP A 83 -4.96 5.83 -6.35
N LEU A 84 -4.32 6.77 -5.65
CA LEU A 84 -4.97 7.87 -4.98
C LEU A 84 -4.25 9.18 -5.29
N GLU A 85 -5.03 10.18 -5.69
CA GLU A 85 -4.60 11.57 -5.80
C GLU A 85 -4.81 12.26 -4.45
N ILE A 86 -3.73 12.79 -3.87
CA ILE A 86 -3.74 13.46 -2.58
C ILE A 86 -4.20 14.90 -2.78
N GLU A 87 -5.32 15.25 -2.18
CA GLU A 87 -5.88 16.60 -2.25
C GLU A 87 -5.42 17.46 -1.07
N ARG A 88 -5.19 16.85 0.10
CA ARG A 88 -4.88 17.57 1.33
C ARG A 88 -4.14 16.72 2.36
N TYR A 89 -3.19 17.36 3.05
CA TYR A 89 -2.59 16.86 4.28
C TYR A 89 -3.26 17.50 5.49
N ILE A 90 -3.77 16.68 6.40
CA ILE A 90 -4.29 17.07 7.72
C ILE A 90 -3.17 17.00 8.77
N LYS A 91 -2.27 16.00 8.63
CA LYS A 91 -1.10 15.78 9.48
C LYS A 91 0.04 15.19 8.65
N GLY A 92 1.28 15.47 9.04
CA GLY A 92 2.49 15.01 8.37
C GLY A 92 2.98 16.02 7.33
N GLU A 93 4.26 15.92 6.98
CA GLU A 93 4.84 16.72 5.89
C GLU A 93 4.35 16.17 4.54
N PRO A 94 4.13 17.03 3.53
CA PRO A 94 3.76 16.57 2.20
C PRO A 94 4.79 15.62 1.59
N PHE A 95 4.34 14.59 0.89
CA PHE A 95 5.20 13.77 0.05
C PHE A 95 5.70 14.59 -1.14
N THR A 96 6.76 14.10 -1.79
CA THR A 96 7.32 14.74 -3.00
C THR A 96 6.31 14.83 -4.14
N GLU A 97 5.46 13.81 -4.26
CA GLU A 97 4.41 13.71 -5.27
C GLU A 97 3.03 13.74 -4.59
N ASP A 98 2.03 14.24 -5.29
CA ASP A 98 0.62 14.23 -4.89
C ASP A 98 -0.09 12.91 -5.25
N LYS A 99 0.67 11.86 -5.57
CA LYS A 99 0.15 10.54 -5.91
C LYS A 99 0.64 9.48 -4.95
N LEU A 100 -0.28 8.60 -4.55
CA LEU A 100 -0.04 7.49 -3.63
C LEU A 100 -0.56 6.19 -4.26
N ARG A 101 0.22 5.12 -4.15
CA ARG A 101 -0.24 3.76 -4.45
C ARG A 101 -0.29 2.93 -3.17
N ILE A 102 -1.47 2.46 -2.83
CA ILE A 102 -1.69 1.56 -1.70
C ILE A 102 -1.79 0.14 -2.24
N VAL A 103 -1.00 -0.77 -1.67
CA VAL A 103 -0.98 -2.18 -2.03
C VAL A 103 -1.49 -2.99 -0.84
N THR A 104 -2.62 -3.66 -1.03
CA THR A 104 -3.24 -4.53 -0.04
C THR A 104 -3.26 -5.98 -0.54
N PRO A 105 -2.97 -6.98 0.30
CA PRO A 105 -3.26 -8.38 0.03
C PRO A 105 -4.76 -8.61 -0.21
N GLY A 106 -5.07 -9.55 -1.10
CA GLY A 106 -6.45 -9.88 -1.46
C GLY A 106 -6.97 -9.10 -2.66
N GLY A 107 -8.21 -9.38 -3.05
CA GLY A 107 -8.86 -8.84 -4.24
C GLY A 107 -9.51 -9.91 -5.11
N THR A 108 -9.87 -9.55 -6.34
CA THR A 108 -10.53 -10.47 -7.29
C THR A 108 -9.89 -10.40 -8.68
N VAL A 109 -9.47 -11.54 -9.22
CA VAL A 109 -8.94 -11.66 -10.59
C VAL A 109 -9.80 -12.67 -11.36
N GLY A 110 -10.57 -12.19 -12.33
CA GLY A 110 -11.55 -13.03 -13.03
C GLY A 110 -12.61 -13.54 -12.06
N GLU A 111 -12.73 -14.86 -11.93
CA GLU A 111 -13.66 -15.51 -10.99
C GLU A 111 -13.03 -15.89 -9.64
N ILE A 112 -11.73 -15.60 -9.45
CA ILE A 112 -10.99 -15.99 -8.25
C ILE A 112 -10.89 -14.79 -7.31
N SER A 113 -11.44 -14.94 -6.11
CA SER A 113 -11.34 -13.94 -5.04
C SER A 113 -10.49 -14.44 -3.88
N CYS A 114 -9.68 -13.55 -3.33
CA CYS A 114 -8.93 -13.75 -2.09
C CYS A 114 -9.38 -12.68 -1.10
N ALA A 115 -10.07 -13.10 -0.05
CA ALA A 115 -10.42 -12.23 1.08
C ALA A 115 -9.29 -12.29 2.11
N VAL A 116 -8.79 -11.13 2.50
CA VAL A 116 -7.82 -10.99 3.60
C VAL A 116 -8.46 -10.08 4.64
N GLU A 117 -8.49 -10.56 5.88
CA GLU A 117 -9.11 -9.83 6.99
C GLU A 117 -8.42 -8.49 7.23
N ASP A 118 -9.19 -7.54 7.75
CA ASP A 118 -8.76 -6.21 8.17
C ASP A 118 -8.12 -5.31 7.10
N GLN A 119 -8.20 -5.70 5.82
CA GLN A 119 -7.76 -4.86 4.71
C GLN A 119 -8.79 -3.77 4.41
N PRO A 120 -8.37 -2.52 4.21
CA PRO A 120 -9.26 -1.50 3.67
C PRO A 120 -9.67 -1.88 2.25
N ILE A 121 -10.94 -1.63 1.95
CA ILE A 121 -11.52 -1.77 0.61
C ILE A 121 -11.72 -0.38 0.05
N PHE A 122 -11.14 -0.13 -1.13
CA PHE A 122 -11.27 1.14 -1.82
C PHE A 122 -12.21 1.00 -3.02
N HIS A 123 -12.83 2.12 -3.39
CA HIS A 123 -13.73 2.21 -4.53
C HIS A 123 -13.34 3.43 -5.37
N GLU A 124 -13.24 3.24 -6.69
CA GLU A 124 -12.91 4.31 -7.63
C GLU A 124 -13.90 5.48 -7.52
N GLY A 125 -13.36 6.71 -7.63
CA GLY A 125 -14.12 7.95 -7.54
C GLY A 125 -14.53 8.35 -6.12
N LYS A 126 -14.20 7.56 -5.09
CA LYS A 126 -14.49 7.92 -3.70
C LYS A 126 -13.42 8.81 -3.11
N LYS A 127 -13.88 9.79 -2.34
CA LYS A 127 -13.02 10.59 -1.46
C LYS A 127 -12.81 9.84 -0.16
N VAL A 128 -11.56 9.76 0.26
CA VAL A 128 -11.19 9.04 1.48
C VAL A 128 -10.22 9.86 2.32
N ARG A 129 -10.33 9.70 3.64
CA ARG A 129 -9.31 10.09 4.61
C ARG A 129 -8.56 8.84 5.07
N ILE A 130 -7.23 8.89 5.05
CA ILE A 130 -6.37 7.77 5.42
C ILE A 130 -5.37 8.18 6.49
N TYR A 131 -5.15 7.29 7.45
CA TYR A 131 -4.27 7.45 8.59
C TYR A 131 -3.08 6.49 8.45
N PHE A 132 -1.89 7.03 8.23
CA PHE A 132 -0.67 6.23 8.07
C PHE A 132 0.29 6.39 9.24
N GLN A 133 1.02 5.34 9.55
CA GLN A 133 2.24 5.40 10.35
C GLN A 133 3.45 5.07 9.46
N GLU A 134 4.59 5.68 9.75
CA GLU A 134 5.85 5.45 9.08
C GLU A 134 6.87 4.86 10.06
N GLU A 135 7.35 3.65 9.79
CA GLU A 135 8.39 3.00 10.58
C GLU A 135 9.56 2.63 9.66
N ASN A 136 10.74 3.20 9.91
CA ASN A 136 11.96 2.97 9.12
C ASN A 136 11.80 3.22 7.60
N GLY A 137 10.95 4.18 7.21
CA GLY A 137 10.67 4.52 5.82
C GLY A 137 9.63 3.59 5.15
N GLU A 138 9.04 2.67 5.90
CA GLU A 138 7.91 1.86 5.45
C GLU A 138 6.60 2.44 6.00
N PHE A 139 5.62 2.59 5.11
CA PHE A 139 4.30 3.12 5.44
C PHE A 139 3.30 1.98 5.63
N SER A 140 2.45 2.10 6.66
CA SER A 140 1.30 1.21 6.87
C SER A 140 0.08 1.99 7.34
N ILE A 141 -1.11 1.43 7.11
CA ILE A 141 -2.37 2.05 7.53
C ILE A 141 -2.63 1.69 9.00
N VAL A 142 -2.81 2.72 9.82
CA VAL A 142 -3.10 2.53 11.26
C VAL A 142 -4.42 1.76 11.40
N CYS A 143 -4.39 0.65 12.14
CA CYS A 143 -5.58 -0.19 12.38
C CYS A 143 -6.24 -0.78 11.12
N GLY A 144 -5.53 -0.90 9.99
CA GLY A 144 -6.07 -1.51 8.77
C GLY A 144 -7.32 -0.79 8.27
N PHE A 145 -8.43 -1.51 8.06
CA PHE A 145 -9.67 -0.92 7.54
C PHE A 145 -10.20 0.26 8.37
N CYS A 146 -10.01 0.27 9.70
CA CYS A 146 -10.48 1.37 10.55
C CYS A 146 -9.73 2.69 10.28
N GLY A 147 -8.51 2.60 9.75
CA GLY A 147 -7.68 3.74 9.36
C GLY A 147 -8.04 4.34 8.00
N VAL A 148 -9.18 3.96 7.41
CA VAL A 148 -9.70 4.53 6.18
C VAL A 148 -11.15 4.93 6.38
N LYS A 149 -11.51 6.15 5.97
CA LYS A 149 -12.88 6.66 6.01
C LYS A 149 -13.26 7.26 4.67
N GLU A 150 -14.41 6.88 4.12
CA GLU A 150 -15.04 7.65 3.03
C GLU A 150 -15.57 8.98 3.59
N ILE A 151 -15.36 10.09 2.87
CA ILE A 151 -15.70 11.46 3.31
C ILE A 151 -16.54 12.23 2.29
#